data_AF-A0A7G5BW01-F1
#
_entry.id   AF-A0A7G5BW01-F1
#
_cell.length_a   1.000
_cell.length_b   1.000
_cell.length_c   1.000
_cell.angle_alpha   90.00
_cell.angle_beta   90.00
_cell.angle_gamma   90.00
#
_symmetry.space_group_name_H-M   'P 1'
#
loop_
_entity.id
_entity.type
_entity.pdbx_description
1 polymer ?
#
loop_
_entity_poly.entity_id
_entity_poly.type
_entity_poly.pdbx_seq_one_letter_code
_entity_poly.pdbx_strand_id
1 'polypeptide(L)'
;MIKDGIDKRREAANTPPANLTVSVFGNFYFADEDLLQQNMLKLVPEWKRIKTTVVFVPPELKSPQDMAMQQKSVLLLATEIDELYILDEKNFNNLAPQEAFVKLEDFAAKTGLRIPEDKLRKARTEEDPEERAYGIDITGNPIFKDVELSGERQIIAIRAKEDKWADTKVLLEKILQTTP
;
A
#
# COMPACT_ATOMS: atom_id res chain seq x y z
N MET A 1 29.91 -8.66 15.07
CA MET A 1 29.84 -9.04 13.64
C MET A 1 29.24 -10.44 13.40
N ILE A 2 29.81 -11.55 13.91
CA ILE A 2 29.17 -12.89 13.77
C ILE A 2 27.94 -13.05 14.68
N LYS A 3 27.99 -12.49 15.89
CA LYS A 3 26.89 -12.55 16.87
C LYS A 3 25.65 -11.76 16.42
N ASP A 4 25.85 -10.54 15.91
CA ASP A 4 24.77 -9.70 15.36
C ASP A 4 24.05 -10.34 14.16
N GLY A 5 24.77 -11.09 13.32
CA GLY A 5 24.19 -11.80 12.19
C GLY A 5 23.37 -13.04 12.59
N ILE A 6 23.71 -13.68 13.72
CA ILE A 6 22.96 -14.81 14.27
C ILE A 6 21.71 -14.30 15.01
N ASP A 7 21.83 -13.20 15.75
CA ASP A 7 20.72 -12.61 16.49
C ASP A 7 19.66 -12.04 15.54
N LYS A 8 20.03 -11.30 14.48
CA LYS A 8 19.08 -10.84 13.45
C LYS A 8 18.35 -11.97 12.73
N ARG A 9 19.01 -13.10 12.47
CA ARG A 9 18.37 -14.28 11.86
C ARG A 9 17.40 -14.97 12.82
N ARG A 10 17.72 -15.00 14.12
CA ARG A 10 16.82 -15.54 15.17
C ARG A 10 15.63 -14.63 15.42
N GLU A 11 15.82 -13.32 15.42
CA GLU A 11 14.74 -12.32 15.51
C GLU A 11 13.79 -12.42 14.30
N ALA A 12 14.34 -12.54 13.09
CA ALA A 12 13.55 -12.78 11.88
C ALA A 12 12.77 -14.11 11.93
N ALA A 13 13.36 -15.17 12.49
CA ALA A 13 12.70 -16.48 12.61
C ALA A 13 11.59 -16.53 13.67
N ASN A 14 11.63 -15.64 14.67
CA ASN A 14 10.64 -15.57 15.76
C ASN A 14 9.53 -14.53 15.51
N THR A 15 9.65 -13.74 14.44
CA THR A 15 8.61 -12.78 14.06
C THR A 15 7.42 -13.55 13.45
N PRO A 16 6.17 -13.38 13.96
CA PRO A 16 5.01 -13.99 13.32
C PRO A 16 4.92 -13.62 11.83
N PRO A 17 4.41 -14.52 10.96
CA PRO A 17 4.15 -14.15 9.58
C PRO A 17 3.18 -12.97 9.55
N ALA A 18 3.41 -12.04 8.63
CA ALA A 18 2.47 -10.94 8.42
C ALA A 18 1.19 -11.46 7.77
N ASN A 19 0.04 -10.98 8.24
CA ASN A 19 -1.23 -11.17 7.55
C ASN A 19 -1.16 -10.53 6.16
N LEU A 20 -0.73 -9.26 6.12
CA LEU A 20 -0.50 -8.48 4.91
C LEU A 20 0.78 -7.65 5.02
N THR A 21 1.39 -7.41 3.87
CA THR A 21 2.42 -6.40 3.66
C THR A 21 1.83 -5.21 2.88
N VAL A 22 2.27 -4.02 3.25
CA VAL A 22 1.74 -2.75 2.75
C VAL A 22 2.90 -1.82 2.40
N SER A 23 3.03 -1.48 1.12
CA SER A 23 3.98 -0.46 0.68
C SER A 23 3.31 0.92 0.67
N VAL A 24 3.87 1.88 1.39
CA VAL A 24 3.51 3.31 1.29
C VAL A 24 4.43 3.92 0.24
N PHE A 25 3.95 3.98 -1.00
CA PHE A 25 4.77 4.27 -2.18
C PHE A 25 4.44 5.65 -2.74
N GLY A 26 5.34 6.61 -2.56
CA GLY A 26 5.13 7.97 -3.03
C GLY A 26 5.93 9.02 -2.29
N ASN A 27 5.50 10.27 -2.40
CA ASN A 27 6.07 11.38 -1.65
C ASN A 27 5.60 11.31 -0.18
N PHE A 28 6.07 10.33 0.57
CA PHE A 28 5.74 10.08 1.98
C PHE A 28 7.00 10.00 2.85
N TYR A 29 7.99 10.85 2.57
CA TYR A 29 9.34 10.73 3.15
C TYR A 29 9.35 10.68 4.69
N PHE A 30 8.43 11.39 5.34
CA PHE A 30 8.36 11.50 6.80
C PHE A 30 7.34 10.54 7.44
N ALA A 31 6.73 9.65 6.66
CA ALA A 31 5.76 8.70 7.20
C ALA A 31 6.45 7.71 8.15
N ASP A 32 5.94 7.62 9.37
CA ASP A 32 6.39 6.66 10.36
C ASP A 32 5.77 5.27 10.06
N GLU A 33 6.61 4.36 9.58
CA GLU A 33 6.24 2.98 9.25
C GLU A 33 5.61 2.24 10.44
N ASP A 34 6.22 2.35 11.62
CA ASP A 34 5.81 1.63 12.82
C ASP A 34 4.48 2.16 13.36
N LEU A 35 4.30 3.48 13.33
CA LEU A 35 3.04 4.11 13.73
C LEU A 35 1.90 3.73 12.79
N LEU A 36 2.13 3.77 11.47
CA LEU A 36 1.13 3.33 10.50
C LEU A 36 0.78 1.85 10.70
N GLN A 37 1.77 0.99 10.92
CA GLN A 37 1.56 -0.42 11.22
C GLN A 37 0.68 -0.60 12.45
N GLN A 38 0.97 0.10 13.54
CA GLN A 38 0.19 0.05 14.78
C GLN A 38 -1.24 0.55 14.56
N ASN A 39 -1.41 1.62 13.79
CA ASN A 39 -2.73 2.16 13.49
C ASN A 39 -3.58 1.21 12.66
N MET A 40 -2.99 0.54 11.65
CA MET A 40 -3.69 -0.50 10.88
C MET A 40 -4.03 -1.73 11.74
N LEU A 41 -3.13 -2.16 12.63
CA LEU A 41 -3.38 -3.29 13.54
C LEU A 41 -4.53 -3.03 14.51
N LYS A 42 -4.73 -1.77 14.95
CA LYS A 42 -5.89 -1.40 15.79
C LYS A 42 -7.24 -1.66 15.10
N LEU A 43 -7.28 -1.68 13.75
CA LEU A 43 -8.49 -1.98 13.00
C LEU A 43 -8.86 -3.47 13.00
N VAL A 44 -7.87 -4.35 13.15
CA VAL A 44 -8.01 -5.81 13.08
C VAL A 44 -7.27 -6.45 14.27
N PRO A 45 -7.79 -6.34 15.51
CA PRO A 45 -7.08 -6.72 16.73
C PRO A 45 -6.68 -8.20 16.82
N GLU A 46 -7.31 -9.07 16.04
CA GLU A 46 -6.97 -10.48 15.90
C GLU A 46 -5.66 -10.72 15.13
N TRP A 47 -5.20 -9.75 14.35
CA TRP A 47 -3.95 -9.84 13.62
C TRP A 47 -2.76 -9.51 14.51
N LYS A 48 -1.72 -10.34 14.39
CA LYS A 48 -0.48 -10.15 15.15
C LYS A 48 0.51 -9.25 14.44
N ARG A 49 0.42 -9.14 13.11
CA ARG A 49 1.37 -8.39 12.31
C ARG A 49 0.81 -7.99 10.94
N ILE A 50 0.90 -6.71 10.66
CA ILE A 50 0.96 -6.14 9.30
C ILE A 50 2.42 -5.70 9.13
N LYS A 51 3.00 -5.79 7.93
CA LYS A 51 4.33 -5.21 7.66
C LYS A 51 4.14 -3.98 6.77
N THR A 52 4.48 -2.81 7.27
CA THR A 52 4.52 -1.58 6.45
C THR A 52 5.94 -1.34 5.94
N THR A 53 6.07 -0.70 4.79
CA THR A 53 7.36 -0.22 4.27
C THR A 53 7.11 1.08 3.52
N VAL A 54 7.84 2.14 3.84
CA VAL A 54 7.75 3.44 3.17
C VAL A 54 8.78 3.49 2.06
N VAL A 55 8.29 3.62 0.83
CA VAL A 55 9.10 3.75 -0.37
C VAL A 55 8.94 5.18 -0.88
N PHE A 56 9.93 6.00 -0.55
CA PHE A 56 9.96 7.37 -1.02
C PHE A 56 10.17 7.46 -2.53
N VAL A 57 9.28 8.20 -3.20
CA VAL A 57 9.38 8.57 -4.61
C VAL A 57 9.46 10.09 -4.69
N PRO A 58 10.57 10.66 -5.19
CA PRO A 58 10.69 12.10 -5.34
C PRO A 58 9.57 12.67 -6.22
N PRO A 59 8.90 13.76 -5.79
CA PRO A 59 7.84 14.37 -6.59
C PRO A 59 8.40 14.97 -7.89
N GLU A 60 9.67 15.37 -7.92
CA GLU A 60 10.36 15.93 -9.07
C GLU A 60 11.83 15.48 -9.09
N LEU A 61 12.41 15.34 -10.28
CA LEU A 61 13.82 14.95 -10.45
C LEU A 61 14.68 16.18 -10.67
N LYS A 62 15.12 16.83 -9.60
CA LYS A 62 15.93 18.06 -9.66
C LYS A 62 17.42 17.83 -9.48
N SER A 63 17.79 16.66 -8.97
CA SER A 63 19.16 16.34 -8.61
C SER A 63 19.55 14.89 -8.94
N PRO A 64 20.86 14.59 -9.05
CA PRO A 64 21.34 13.21 -9.13
C PRO A 64 20.85 12.33 -7.97
N GLN A 65 20.67 12.92 -6.78
CA GLN A 65 20.13 12.25 -5.61
C GLN A 65 18.67 11.81 -5.85
N ASP A 66 17.83 12.69 -6.42
CA ASP A 66 16.44 12.34 -6.75
C ASP A 66 16.38 11.22 -7.79
N MET A 67 17.25 11.27 -8.80
CA MET A 67 17.35 10.19 -9.80
C MET A 67 17.73 8.84 -9.16
N ALA A 68 18.67 8.84 -8.22
CA ALA A 68 19.06 7.63 -7.49
C ALA A 68 17.92 7.10 -6.61
N MET A 69 17.17 7.99 -5.94
CA MET A 69 16.00 7.62 -5.15
C MET A 69 14.89 7.03 -6.02
N GLN A 70 14.62 7.62 -7.19
CA GLN A 70 13.68 7.09 -8.16
C GLN A 70 14.08 5.70 -8.69
N GLN A 71 15.36 5.49 -8.99
CA GLN A 71 15.84 4.17 -9.41
C GLN A 71 15.67 3.13 -8.30
N LYS A 72 15.96 3.51 -7.05
CA LYS A 72 15.74 2.65 -5.88
C LYS A 72 14.27 2.30 -5.69
N SER A 73 13.35 3.26 -5.85
CA SER A 73 11.92 2.99 -5.69
C SER A 73 11.39 2.03 -6.76
N VAL A 74 11.84 2.17 -8.02
CA VAL A 74 11.52 1.22 -9.09
C VAL A 74 12.04 -0.19 -8.79
N LEU A 75 13.28 -0.30 -8.28
CA LEU A 75 13.84 -1.58 -7.87
C LEU A 75 13.01 -2.24 -6.76
N LEU A 76 12.64 -1.47 -5.73
CA LEU A 76 11.82 -1.96 -4.63
C LEU A 76 10.43 -2.39 -5.11
N LEU A 77 9.77 -1.63 -5.98
CA LEU A 77 8.49 -2.00 -6.57
C LEU A 77 8.55 -3.34 -7.34
N ALA A 78 9.67 -3.60 -8.02
CA ALA A 78 9.87 -4.81 -8.80
C ALA A 78 10.24 -6.04 -7.95
N THR A 79 10.89 -5.85 -6.81
CA THR A 79 11.46 -6.93 -5.99
C THR A 79 10.64 -7.22 -4.73
N GLU A 80 10.02 -6.20 -4.15
CA GLU A 80 9.13 -6.29 -2.98
C GLU A 80 7.68 -6.23 -3.48
N ILE A 81 7.11 -7.41 -3.76
CA ILE A 81 5.71 -7.55 -4.20
C ILE A 81 4.82 -7.58 -2.97
N ASP A 82 4.41 -6.41 -2.51
CA ASP A 82 3.50 -6.28 -1.37
C ASP A 82 2.05 -6.52 -1.76
N GLU A 83 1.21 -6.92 -0.80
CA GLU A 83 -0.21 -7.18 -1.07
C GLU A 83 -1.02 -5.90 -1.31
N LEU A 84 -0.66 -4.82 -0.62
CA LEU A 84 -1.35 -3.52 -0.69
C LEU A 84 -0.36 -2.39 -0.93
N TYR A 85 -0.80 -1.39 -1.69
CA TYR A 85 -0.03 -0.16 -1.92
C TYR A 85 -0.86 1.05 -1.50
N ILE A 86 -0.32 1.90 -0.65
CA ILE A 86 -0.85 3.23 -0.36
C ILE A 86 -0.03 4.22 -1.18
N LEU A 87 -0.71 4.94 -2.07
CA LEU A 87 -0.10 5.76 -3.11
C LEU A 87 -0.56 7.20 -2.97
N ASP A 88 0.29 8.14 -3.36
CA ASP A 88 -0.18 9.47 -3.75
C ASP A 88 -0.82 9.43 -5.15
N GLU A 89 -1.54 10.49 -5.51
CA GLU A 89 -2.26 10.56 -6.78
C GLU A 89 -1.34 10.42 -8.00
N LYS A 90 -0.14 11.01 -7.95
CA LYS A 90 0.83 10.93 -9.05
C LYS A 90 1.26 9.48 -9.27
N ASN A 91 1.61 8.77 -8.20
CA ASN A 91 2.08 7.39 -8.29
C ASN A 91 0.95 6.42 -8.65
N PHE A 92 -0.27 6.64 -8.17
CA PHE A 92 -1.44 5.88 -8.64
C PHE A 92 -1.64 6.04 -10.16
N ASN A 93 -1.64 7.28 -10.65
CA ASN A 93 -1.83 7.57 -12.08
C ASN A 93 -0.70 7.01 -12.96
N ASN A 94 0.51 6.83 -12.41
CA ASN A 94 1.61 6.22 -13.13
C ASN A 94 1.50 4.69 -13.17
N LEU A 95 1.10 4.05 -12.06
CA LEU A 95 1.16 2.59 -11.90
C LEU A 95 -0.11 1.87 -12.34
N ALA A 96 -1.29 2.46 -12.14
CA ALA A 96 -2.56 1.82 -12.49
C ALA A 96 -2.69 1.54 -14.00
N PRO A 97 -2.28 2.44 -14.93
CA PRO A 97 -2.32 2.15 -16.36
C PRO A 97 -1.42 0.99 -16.81
N GLN A 98 -0.36 0.70 -16.04
CA GLN A 98 0.58 -0.39 -16.27
C GLN A 98 0.12 -1.73 -15.65
N GLU A 99 -1.16 -1.82 -15.27
CA GLU A 99 -1.78 -3.03 -14.71
C GLU A 99 -1.09 -3.55 -13.44
N ALA A 100 -0.50 -2.62 -12.67
CA ALA A 100 0.17 -2.95 -11.41
C ALA A 100 -0.80 -3.45 -10.32
N PHE A 101 -2.11 -3.23 -10.49
CA PHE A 101 -3.14 -3.46 -9.48
C PHE A 101 -4.32 -4.27 -10.03
N VAL A 102 -4.97 -5.01 -9.13
CA VAL A 102 -6.19 -5.78 -9.36
C VAL A 102 -7.37 -4.84 -9.63
N LYS A 103 -8.22 -5.19 -10.60
CA LYS A 103 -9.51 -4.52 -10.83
C LYS A 103 -10.39 -4.67 -9.59
N LEU A 104 -10.87 -3.56 -9.03
CA LEU A 104 -11.69 -3.57 -7.82
C LEU A 104 -13.03 -4.31 -8.02
N GLU A 105 -13.54 -4.34 -9.24
CA GLU A 105 -14.74 -5.09 -9.62
C GLU A 105 -14.54 -6.61 -9.42
N ASP A 106 -13.41 -7.15 -9.87
CA ASP A 106 -13.07 -8.57 -9.72
C ASP A 106 -12.90 -8.94 -8.25
N PHE A 107 -12.17 -8.10 -7.52
CA PHE A 107 -11.97 -8.26 -6.08
C PHE A 107 -13.30 -8.20 -5.31
N ALA A 108 -14.15 -7.22 -5.60
CA ALA A 108 -15.46 -7.06 -4.96
C ALA A 108 -16.40 -8.22 -5.30
N ALA A 109 -16.43 -8.68 -6.54
CA ALA A 109 -17.25 -9.83 -6.97
C ALA A 109 -16.86 -11.12 -6.23
N LYS A 110 -15.56 -11.34 -6.00
CA LYS A 110 -15.06 -12.53 -5.31
C LYS A 110 -15.21 -12.48 -3.79
N THR A 111 -15.00 -11.31 -3.20
CA THR A 111 -14.94 -11.14 -1.73
C THR A 111 -16.25 -10.63 -1.11
N GLY A 112 -17.14 -10.06 -1.92
CA GLY A 112 -18.35 -9.38 -1.46
C GLY A 112 -18.09 -8.02 -0.81
N LEU A 113 -16.88 -7.46 -0.91
CA LEU A 113 -16.58 -6.11 -0.40
C LEU A 113 -17.43 -5.07 -1.15
N ARG A 114 -18.10 -4.19 -0.40
CA ARG A 114 -18.81 -3.04 -0.98
C ARG A 114 -17.93 -1.81 -0.85
N ILE A 115 -17.60 -1.21 -1.99
CA ILE A 115 -16.78 0.00 -2.06
C ILE A 115 -17.68 1.16 -2.50
N PRO A 116 -17.77 2.26 -1.73
CA PRO A 116 -18.54 3.43 -2.13
C PRO A 116 -18.04 4.01 -3.45
N GLU A 117 -18.95 4.41 -4.34
CA GLU A 117 -18.61 4.87 -5.70
C GLU A 117 -17.75 6.15 -5.68
N ASP A 118 -17.99 7.04 -4.72
CA ASP A 118 -17.25 8.29 -4.53
C ASP A 118 -15.79 8.08 -4.07
N LYS A 119 -15.50 6.89 -3.53
CA LYS A 119 -14.13 6.48 -3.15
C LYS A 119 -13.39 5.77 -4.27
N LEU A 120 -14.06 5.39 -5.36
CA LEU A 120 -13.39 4.69 -6.46
C LEU A 120 -12.44 5.64 -7.19
N ARG A 121 -11.20 5.16 -7.39
CA ARG A 121 -10.20 5.78 -8.23
C ARG A 121 -9.98 4.89 -9.45
N LYS A 122 -10.21 5.49 -10.60
CA LYS A 122 -10.21 4.79 -11.88
C LYS A 122 -8.98 5.12 -12.69
N ALA A 123 -8.62 4.21 -13.57
CA ALA A 123 -7.58 4.38 -14.57
C ALA A 123 -7.99 3.67 -15.85
N ARG A 124 -7.41 4.11 -16.96
CA ARG A 124 -7.40 3.38 -18.23
C ARG A 124 -6.06 2.66 -18.34
N THR A 125 -6.10 1.38 -18.64
CA THR A 125 -4.91 0.55 -18.87
C THR A 125 -4.51 0.58 -20.33
N GLU A 126 -3.29 0.13 -20.65
CA GLU A 126 -2.85 0.01 -22.04
C GLU A 126 -3.66 -1.05 -22.82
N GLU A 127 -4.10 -2.13 -22.15
CA GLU A 127 -4.83 -3.23 -22.78
C GLU A 127 -6.35 -3.03 -22.84
N ASP A 128 -6.92 -2.34 -21.85
CA ASP A 128 -8.36 -2.03 -21.76
C ASP A 128 -8.62 -0.52 -21.93
N PRO A 129 -9.27 -0.07 -23.02
CA PRO A 129 -9.59 1.33 -23.24
C PRO A 129 -10.74 1.82 -22.33
N GLU A 130 -11.43 0.94 -21.63
CA GLU A 130 -12.46 1.34 -20.67
C GLU A 130 -11.84 1.79 -19.35
N GLU A 131 -12.42 2.86 -18.78
CA GLU A 131 -12.00 3.36 -17.48
C GLU A 131 -12.55 2.45 -16.38
N ARG A 132 -11.65 1.76 -15.66
CA ARG A 132 -11.99 0.78 -14.62
C ARG A 132 -11.44 1.21 -13.26
N ALA A 133 -12.05 0.73 -12.17
CA ALA A 133 -11.62 1.07 -10.82
C ALA A 133 -10.46 0.19 -10.34
N TYR A 134 -9.39 0.81 -9.87
CA TYR A 134 -8.16 0.13 -9.40
C TYR A 134 -7.69 0.59 -8.01
N GLY A 135 -8.19 1.73 -7.53
CA GLY A 135 -7.81 2.29 -6.25
C GLY A 135 -9.02 2.75 -5.44
N ILE A 136 -8.82 2.84 -4.13
CA ILE A 136 -9.80 3.34 -3.17
C ILE A 136 -9.21 4.58 -2.52
N ASP A 137 -9.89 5.70 -2.60
CA ASP A 137 -9.52 6.90 -1.86
C ASP A 137 -9.75 6.70 -0.36
N ILE A 138 -8.67 6.81 0.41
CA ILE A 138 -8.66 6.69 1.86
C ILE A 138 -8.11 7.97 2.52
N THR A 139 -8.15 9.08 1.79
CA THR A 139 -7.71 10.40 2.29
C THR A 139 -8.46 10.76 3.56
N GLY A 140 -7.73 11.22 4.58
CA GLY A 140 -8.29 11.56 5.88
C GLY A 140 -8.65 10.36 6.77
N ASN A 141 -8.31 9.13 6.36
CA ASN A 141 -8.56 7.96 7.20
C ASN A 141 -7.74 8.02 8.51
N PRO A 142 -8.34 7.64 9.67
CA PRO A 142 -7.66 7.61 10.97
C PRO A 142 -6.40 6.74 11.05
N ILE A 143 -6.15 5.81 10.10
CA ILE A 143 -4.88 5.07 10.07
C ILE A 143 -3.67 6.00 9.93
N PHE A 144 -3.87 7.17 9.36
CA PHE A 144 -2.86 8.20 9.17
C PHE A 144 -2.76 9.19 10.32
N LYS A 145 -3.51 8.97 11.40
CA LYS A 145 -3.44 9.85 12.58
C LYS A 145 -2.01 9.87 13.12
N ASP A 146 -1.50 11.08 13.31
CA ASP A 146 -0.14 11.38 13.79
C ASP A 146 0.98 10.90 12.83
N VAL A 147 0.64 10.41 11.64
CA VAL A 147 1.59 10.08 10.57
C VAL A 147 1.76 11.31 9.68
N GLU A 148 3.00 11.78 9.51
CA GLU A 148 3.29 12.90 8.61
C GLU A 148 3.25 12.42 7.15
N LEU A 149 2.14 12.74 6.47
CA LEU A 149 1.97 12.46 5.05
C LEU A 149 2.08 13.73 4.24
N SER A 150 2.84 13.66 3.16
CA SER A 150 2.81 14.64 2.09
C SER A 150 1.95 14.11 0.92
N GLY A 151 1.30 15.02 0.19
CA GLY A 151 0.43 14.69 -0.94
C GLY A 151 -1.05 14.91 -0.66
N GLU A 152 -1.80 15.28 -1.69
CA GLU A 152 -3.20 15.73 -1.58
C GLU A 152 -4.18 14.58 -1.37
N ARG A 153 -3.82 13.36 -1.79
CA ARG A 153 -4.66 12.18 -1.71
C ARG A 153 -3.86 10.95 -1.31
N GLN A 154 -4.50 10.06 -0.57
CA GLN A 154 -4.01 8.72 -0.26
C GLN A 154 -4.93 7.70 -0.91
N ILE A 155 -4.39 6.91 -1.83
CA ILE A 155 -5.14 5.92 -2.61
C ILE A 155 -4.58 4.55 -2.27
N ILE A 156 -5.41 3.66 -1.74
CA ILE A 156 -5.03 2.27 -1.51
C ILE A 156 -5.40 1.41 -2.72
N ALA A 157 -4.46 0.61 -3.20
CA ALA A 157 -4.61 -0.29 -4.34
C ALA A 157 -4.16 -1.70 -3.98
N ILE A 158 -4.74 -2.70 -4.66
CA ILE A 158 -4.54 -4.12 -4.36
C ILE A 158 -3.58 -4.71 -5.39
N ARG A 159 -2.48 -5.31 -4.95
CA ARG A 159 -1.59 -6.15 -5.78
C ARG A 159 -1.58 -7.62 -5.31
N ALA A 160 -2.27 -7.90 -4.20
CA ALA A 160 -2.42 -9.21 -3.60
C ALA A 160 -2.91 -10.27 -4.60
N LYS A 161 -2.33 -11.47 -4.50
CA LYS A 161 -2.85 -12.68 -5.14
C LYS A 161 -4.15 -13.13 -4.46
N GLU A 162 -4.96 -13.92 -5.16
CA GLU A 162 -6.28 -14.37 -4.68
C GLU A 162 -6.25 -15.07 -3.31
N ASP A 163 -5.18 -15.79 -2.97
CA ASP A 163 -5.02 -16.47 -1.67
C ASP A 163 -4.93 -15.50 -0.49
N LYS A 164 -4.55 -14.24 -0.75
CA LYS A 164 -4.52 -13.16 0.25
C LYS A 164 -5.78 -12.31 0.29
N TRP A 165 -6.72 -12.49 -0.65
CA TRP A 165 -7.89 -11.61 -0.77
C TRP A 165 -8.83 -11.65 0.43
N ALA A 166 -8.90 -12.76 1.16
CA ALA A 166 -9.69 -12.83 2.39
C ALA A 166 -9.16 -11.86 3.47
N ASP A 167 -7.85 -11.86 3.71
CA ASP A 167 -7.21 -10.93 4.64
C ASP A 167 -7.29 -9.49 4.09
N THR A 168 -7.04 -9.29 2.79
CA THR A 168 -7.19 -7.98 2.15
C THR A 168 -8.60 -7.40 2.35
N LYS A 169 -9.65 -8.22 2.19
CA LYS A 169 -11.04 -7.81 2.41
C LYS A 169 -11.24 -7.32 3.84
N VAL A 170 -10.76 -8.08 4.82
CA VAL A 170 -10.93 -7.73 6.25
C VAL A 170 -10.36 -6.34 6.54
N LEU A 171 -9.12 -6.08 6.10
CA LEU A 171 -8.50 -4.77 6.34
C LEU A 171 -9.21 -3.64 5.58
N LEU A 172 -9.49 -3.83 4.28
CA LEU A 172 -10.16 -2.80 3.47
C LEU A 172 -11.57 -2.48 3.98
N GLU A 173 -12.31 -3.48 4.45
CA GLU A 173 -13.63 -3.28 5.06
C GLU A 173 -13.55 -2.38 6.30
N LYS A 174 -12.54 -2.58 7.15
CA LYS A 174 -12.31 -1.72 8.31
C LYS A 174 -11.88 -0.31 7.93
N ILE A 175 -10.97 -0.19 6.97
CA ILE A 175 -10.52 1.10 6.46
C ILE A 175 -11.71 1.88 5.91
N LEU A 176 -12.54 1.27 5.05
CA LEU A 176 -13.71 1.92 4.47
C LEU A 176 -14.74 2.37 5.53
N GLN A 177 -14.91 1.62 6.62
CA GLN A 177 -15.80 1.99 7.73
C GLN A 177 -15.30 3.20 8.53
N THR A 178 -14.00 3.50 8.48
CA THR A 178 -13.39 4.62 9.21
C THR A 178 -12.98 5.79 8.32
N THR A 179 -13.07 5.64 6.99
CA THR A 179 -12.83 6.75 6.05
C THR A 179 -14.01 7.73 6.10
N PRO A 180 -13.76 9.04 6.30
CA PRO A 180 -14.81 10.08 6.34
C PRO A 180 -15.45 10.34 4.98
#